data_AF-A0A1B6D4B2-F1
#
_entry.id   AF-A0A1B6D4B2-F1
#
_cell.length_a   1.000
_cell.length_b   1.000
_cell.length_c   1.000
_cell.angle_alpha   90.00
_cell.angle_beta   90.00
_cell.angle_gamma   90.00
#
_symmetry.space_group_name_H-M   'P 1'
#
loop_
_entity.id
_entity.type
_entity.pdbx_description
1 polymer ?
#
loop_
_entity_poly.entity_id
_entity_poly.type
_entity_poly.pdbx_seq_one_letter_code
_entity_poly.pdbx_strand_id
1 'polypeptide(L)'
;MAKKSVMLTYVLWFVGGFFGIHHFYLGRDIQAFLWWCTLGGYFGLGWLRDIVYIPFYVADANSEPEVVQRFKESIRSHPKPPFSTTRFTGMVIVGYLWGSVVSIAIPEDEIAGINWKWLDLVVPLAITLGVWSVGNIGREKGSIWWPLITAYSFYPLYYIYGGDFMFVSMIFLSALAFDSKSKKWKPRQDQKKRFIQASNYSYKLWSSILRSLVQLFLF
;
A
#
# COMPACT_ATOMS: atom_id res chain seq x y z
N MET A 1 21.66 -4.28 13.05
CA MET A 1 21.53 -4.16 11.58
C MET A 1 22.60 -3.19 11.11
N ALA A 2 23.22 -3.45 9.96
CA ALA A 2 24.07 -2.44 9.33
C ALA A 2 23.23 -1.19 9.05
N LYS A 3 23.77 0.00 9.34
CA LYS A 3 23.10 1.26 9.03
C LYS A 3 22.92 1.37 7.52
N LYS A 4 21.74 1.80 7.10
CA LYS A 4 21.44 2.14 5.71
C LYS A 4 22.17 3.43 5.36
N SER A 5 22.90 3.43 4.25
CA SER A 5 23.65 4.59 3.74
C SER A 5 22.78 5.50 2.86
N VAL A 6 22.88 6.81 3.09
CA VAL A 6 22.24 7.85 2.26
C VAL A 6 22.81 7.83 0.83
N MET A 7 24.14 7.79 0.71
CA MET A 7 24.81 7.76 -0.60
C MET A 7 24.36 6.57 -1.45
N LEU A 8 24.33 5.37 -0.85
CA LEU A 8 23.85 4.18 -1.55
C LEU A 8 22.38 4.32 -1.96
N THR A 9 21.55 4.93 -1.12
CA THR A 9 20.13 5.18 -1.43
C THR A 9 19.98 6.11 -2.63
N TYR A 10 20.80 7.16 -2.75
CA TYR A 10 20.81 8.04 -3.93
C TYR A 10 21.29 7.34 -5.20
N VAL A 11 22.31 6.48 -5.11
CA VAL A 11 22.75 5.66 -6.25
C VAL A 11 21.62 4.74 -6.74
N LEU A 12 20.93 4.05 -5.81
CA LEU A 12 19.79 3.21 -6.14
C LEU A 12 18.63 4.01 -6.73
N TRP A 13 18.38 5.22 -6.23
CA TRP A 13 17.36 6.13 -6.74
C TRP A 13 17.68 6.63 -8.16
N PHE A 14 18.94 6.92 -8.47
CA PHE A 14 19.34 7.37 -9.80
C PHE A 14 19.25 6.25 -10.84
N VAL A 15 19.80 5.07 -10.53
CA VAL A 15 19.87 3.94 -11.48
C VAL A 15 18.53 3.21 -11.62
N GLY A 16 17.80 3.05 -10.52
CA GLY A 16 16.60 2.21 -10.46
C GLY A 16 15.42 2.85 -9.72
N GLY A 17 15.45 4.18 -9.49
CA GLY A 17 14.41 4.85 -8.73
C GLY A 17 13.06 4.89 -9.44
N PHE A 18 13.04 4.87 -10.78
CA PHE A 18 11.80 4.71 -11.55
C PHE A 18 11.09 3.38 -11.23
N PHE A 19 11.84 2.34 -10.87
CA PHE A 19 11.30 1.04 -10.45
C PHE A 19 11.15 0.93 -8.91
N GLY A 20 11.50 1.97 -8.16
CA GLY A 20 11.36 1.99 -6.70
C GLY A 20 12.40 1.17 -5.93
N ILE A 21 13.56 0.84 -6.52
CA ILE A 21 14.59 -0.02 -5.90
C ILE A 21 15.10 0.56 -4.57
N HIS A 22 15.28 1.87 -4.48
CA HIS A 22 15.69 2.54 -3.24
C HIS A 22 14.67 2.37 -2.11
N HIS A 23 13.37 2.32 -2.42
CA HIS A 23 12.32 2.08 -1.42
C HIS A 23 12.37 0.65 -0.87
N PHE A 24 12.67 -0.35 -1.71
CA PHE A 24 12.90 -1.72 -1.25
C PHE A 24 14.10 -1.80 -0.30
N TYR A 25 15.21 -1.13 -0.64
CA TYR A 25 16.39 -1.08 0.23
C TYR A 25 16.09 -0.49 1.62
N LEU A 26 15.17 0.47 1.68
CA LEU A 26 14.72 1.14 2.91
C LEU A 26 13.60 0.37 3.65
N GLY A 27 13.11 -0.75 3.12
CA GLY A 27 12.03 -1.55 3.71
C GLY A 27 10.65 -0.91 3.57
N ARG A 28 10.45 -0.07 2.56
CA ARG A 28 9.19 0.62 2.24
C ARG A 28 8.48 -0.08 1.07
N ASP A 29 8.23 -1.38 1.20
CA ASP A 29 7.82 -2.27 0.11
C ASP A 29 6.56 -1.80 -0.64
N ILE A 30 5.55 -1.29 0.06
CA ILE A 30 4.32 -0.76 -0.57
C ILE A 30 4.64 0.47 -1.44
N GLN A 31 5.52 1.35 -0.96
CA GLN A 31 5.94 2.52 -1.73
C GLN A 31 6.76 2.10 -2.95
N ALA A 32 7.63 1.10 -2.80
CA ALA A 32 8.40 0.54 -3.90
C ALA A 32 7.49 -0.05 -4.99
N PHE A 33 6.51 -0.87 -4.60
CA PHE A 33 5.52 -1.44 -5.52
C PHE A 33 4.73 -0.38 -6.26
N LEU A 34 4.27 0.67 -5.56
CA LEU A 34 3.56 1.77 -6.21
C LEU A 34 4.44 2.55 -7.20
N TRP A 35 5.73 2.76 -6.89
CA TRP A 35 6.65 3.41 -7.82
C TRP A 35 6.82 2.57 -9.08
N TRP A 36 6.97 1.26 -8.93
CA TRP A 36 7.07 0.34 -10.05
C TRP A 36 5.81 0.35 -10.93
N CYS A 37 4.62 0.27 -10.35
CA CYS A 37 3.35 0.25 -11.10
C CYS A 37 2.93 1.61 -11.66
N THR A 38 3.55 2.72 -11.24
CA THR A 38 3.18 4.09 -11.69
C THR A 38 4.32 4.85 -12.36
N LEU A 39 5.33 4.13 -12.86
CA LEU A 39 6.48 4.67 -13.59
C LEU A 39 7.21 5.78 -12.82
N GLY A 40 7.79 5.41 -11.67
CA GLY A 40 8.54 6.34 -10.81
C GLY A 40 7.67 7.15 -9.86
N GLY A 41 6.47 6.66 -9.53
CA GLY A 41 5.56 7.30 -8.58
C GLY A 41 4.80 8.45 -9.22
N TYR A 42 3.60 8.20 -9.73
CA TYR A 42 2.76 9.25 -10.34
C TYR A 42 3.42 9.92 -11.56
N PHE A 43 3.82 9.12 -12.55
CA PHE A 43 4.46 9.61 -13.78
C PHE A 43 5.75 10.42 -13.51
N GLY A 44 6.60 9.93 -12.60
CA GLY A 44 7.90 10.53 -12.28
C GLY A 44 7.90 11.67 -11.24
N LEU A 45 6.74 12.17 -10.81
CA LEU A 45 6.68 13.20 -9.75
C LEU A 45 7.18 12.68 -8.40
N GLY A 46 6.90 11.41 -8.09
CA GLY A 46 7.38 10.71 -6.91
C GLY A 46 8.89 10.54 -6.93
N TRP A 47 9.48 10.28 -8.11
CA TRP A 47 10.92 10.22 -8.30
C TRP A 47 11.60 11.56 -7.99
N LEU A 48 11.03 12.68 -8.47
CA LEU A 48 11.52 14.02 -8.13
C LEU A 48 11.38 14.34 -6.64
N ARG A 49 10.23 14.00 -6.06
CA ARG A 49 9.98 14.18 -4.62
C ARG A 49 11.02 13.46 -3.78
N ASP A 50 11.41 12.24 -4.17
CA ASP A 50 12.31 11.42 -3.37
C ASP A 50 13.68 12.07 -3.15
N ILE A 51 14.15 12.98 -4.03
CA ILE A 51 15.39 13.75 -3.86
C ILE A 51 15.46 14.39 -2.46
N VAL A 52 14.35 15.00 -2.03
CA VAL A 52 14.26 15.73 -0.76
C VAL A 52 13.97 14.80 0.42
N TYR A 53 13.27 13.69 0.20
CA TYR A 53 12.79 12.82 1.27
C TYR A 53 13.73 11.65 1.60
N ILE A 54 14.68 11.29 0.71
CA ILE A 54 15.65 10.22 0.95
C ILE A 54 16.37 10.33 2.31
N PRO A 55 16.90 11.50 2.74
CA PRO A 55 17.55 11.62 4.04
C PRO A 55 16.64 11.24 5.20
N PHE A 56 15.38 11.69 5.16
CA PHE A 56 14.37 11.34 6.16
C PHE A 56 14.02 9.85 6.13
N TYR A 57 13.95 9.23 4.95
CA TYR A 57 13.67 7.80 4.84
C TYR A 57 14.81 6.93 5.37
N VAL A 58 16.05 7.34 5.14
CA VAL A 58 17.24 6.66 5.67
C VAL A 58 17.29 6.80 7.20
N ALA A 59 17.05 7.99 7.74
CA ALA A 59 17.00 8.21 9.18
C ALA A 59 15.86 7.40 9.85
N ASP A 60 14.71 7.32 9.20
CA ASP A 60 13.59 6.47 9.65
C ASP A 60 13.96 4.98 9.61
N ALA A 61 14.58 4.51 8.53
CA ALA A 61 15.05 3.13 8.39
C ALA A 61 16.09 2.78 9.47
N ASN A 62 17.01 3.71 9.76
CA ASN A 62 18.05 3.57 10.78
C ASN A 62 17.53 3.71 12.23
N SER A 63 16.29 4.17 12.44
CA SER A 63 15.75 4.51 13.78
C SER A 63 16.63 5.49 14.53
N GLU A 64 17.00 6.56 13.85
CA GLU A 64 17.73 7.64 14.52
C GLU A 64 16.92 8.18 15.71
N PRO A 65 17.57 8.47 16.86
CA PRO A 65 16.89 8.85 18.08
C PRO A 65 15.93 10.02 17.90
N GLU A 66 16.34 11.03 17.14
CA GLU A 66 15.52 12.21 16.83
C GLU A 66 14.24 11.85 16.08
N VAL A 67 14.32 11.02 15.05
CA VAL A 67 13.15 10.59 14.25
C VAL A 67 12.20 9.75 15.10
N VAL A 68 12.75 8.84 15.90
CA VAL A 68 11.97 8.00 16.82
C VAL A 68 11.28 8.85 17.88
N GLN A 69 11.95 9.85 18.43
CA GLN A 69 11.39 10.75 19.42
C GLN A 69 10.27 11.61 18.82
N ARG A 70 10.49 12.26 17.68
CA ARG A 70 9.46 13.01 16.95
C ARG A 70 8.24 12.16 16.62
N PHE A 71 8.44 10.90 16.24
CA PHE A 71 7.34 9.97 16.00
C PHE A 71 6.56 9.64 17.28
N LYS A 72 7.24 9.43 18.42
CA LYS A 72 6.58 9.23 19.72
C LYS A 72 5.79 10.46 20.15
N GLU A 73 6.34 11.66 19.95
CA GLU A 73 5.67 12.93 20.23
C GLU A 73 4.44 13.12 19.33
N SER A 74 4.52 12.72 18.05
CA SER A 74 3.39 12.74 17.12
C SER A 74 2.26 11.80 17.57
N ILE A 75 2.58 10.60 18.07
CA ILE A 75 1.58 9.67 18.63
C ILE A 75 0.95 10.21 19.91
N ARG A 76 1.75 10.86 20.78
CA ARG A 76 1.25 11.46 22.03
C ARG A 76 0.32 12.63 21.78
N SER A 77 0.67 13.51 20.84
CA SER A 77 -0.14 14.68 20.48
C SER A 77 -1.39 14.30 19.67
N HIS A 78 -1.28 13.30 18.80
CA HIS A 78 -2.36 12.90 17.90
C HIS A 78 -2.65 11.40 18.03
N PRO A 79 -3.75 11.00 18.72
CA PRO A 79 -4.15 9.60 18.84
C PRO A 79 -4.38 8.91 17.48
N LYS A 80 -4.71 9.70 16.44
CA LYS A 80 -4.87 9.25 15.05
C LYS A 80 -3.99 10.09 14.12
N PRO A 81 -3.47 9.51 13.03
CA PRO A 81 -2.72 10.29 12.03
C PRO A 81 -3.55 11.45 11.47
N PRO A 82 -2.99 12.68 11.40
CA PRO A 82 -3.70 13.82 10.84
C PRO A 82 -3.95 13.66 9.33
N PHE A 83 -4.85 14.48 8.78
CA PHE A 83 -5.09 14.52 7.34
C PHE A 83 -3.82 14.98 6.60
N SER A 84 -3.46 14.30 5.52
CA SER A 84 -2.28 14.62 4.72
C SER A 84 -2.67 14.77 3.25
N THR A 85 -2.60 15.99 2.74
CA THR A 85 -2.96 16.31 1.36
C THR A 85 -2.19 15.46 0.36
N THR A 86 -0.86 15.33 0.52
CA THR A 86 -0.03 14.51 -0.38
C THR A 86 -0.48 13.05 -0.42
N ARG A 87 -0.89 12.47 0.71
CA ARG A 87 -1.39 11.09 0.75
C ARG A 87 -2.76 10.99 0.13
N PHE A 88 -3.66 11.90 0.47
CA PHE A 88 -5.01 11.92 -0.05
C PHE A 88 -5.02 12.08 -1.57
N THR A 89 -4.25 13.04 -2.11
CA THR A 89 -4.04 13.19 -3.55
C THR A 89 -3.46 11.92 -4.16
N GLY A 90 -2.49 11.29 -3.50
CA GLY A 90 -1.95 10.01 -3.94
C GLY A 90 -2.99 8.89 -4.01
N MET A 91 -3.87 8.78 -3.01
CA MET A 91 -4.96 7.80 -2.99
C MET A 91 -5.92 8.01 -4.17
N VAL A 92 -6.27 9.26 -4.46
CA VAL A 92 -7.16 9.60 -5.58
C VAL A 92 -6.49 9.26 -6.90
N ILE A 93 -5.22 9.61 -7.11
CA ILE A 93 -4.53 9.31 -8.37
C ILE A 93 -4.37 7.80 -8.58
N VAL A 94 -3.88 7.05 -7.58
CA VAL A 94 -3.72 5.59 -7.73
C VAL A 94 -5.08 4.90 -7.87
N GLY A 95 -6.09 5.33 -7.10
CA GLY A 95 -7.45 4.81 -7.23
C GLY A 95 -8.02 5.03 -8.63
N TYR A 96 -7.82 6.23 -9.19
CA TYR A 96 -8.18 6.53 -10.58
C TYR A 96 -7.43 5.63 -11.56
N LEU A 97 -6.10 5.59 -11.48
CA LEU A 97 -5.28 4.78 -12.40
C LEU A 97 -5.68 3.31 -12.40
N TRP A 98 -5.82 2.69 -11.24
CA TRP A 98 -6.14 1.26 -11.14
C TRP A 98 -7.58 0.98 -11.57
N GLY A 99 -8.53 1.85 -11.18
CA GLY A 99 -9.91 1.75 -11.65
C GLY A 99 -10.01 1.87 -13.17
N SER A 100 -9.33 2.85 -13.77
CA SER A 100 -9.36 3.08 -15.22
C SER A 100 -8.72 1.94 -15.99
N VAL A 101 -7.60 1.38 -15.52
CA VAL A 101 -6.97 0.21 -16.16
C VAL A 101 -7.93 -0.98 -16.20
N VAL A 102 -8.66 -1.23 -15.10
CA VAL A 102 -9.65 -2.32 -15.07
C VAL A 102 -10.85 -2.01 -15.94
N SER A 103 -11.36 -0.78 -15.90
CA SER A 103 -12.49 -0.33 -16.73
C SER A 103 -12.20 -0.46 -18.22
N ILE A 104 -11.02 -0.03 -18.68
CA ILE A 104 -10.61 -0.08 -20.09
C ILE A 104 -10.36 -1.53 -20.55
N ALA A 105 -10.01 -2.43 -19.63
CA ALA A 105 -9.79 -3.84 -19.96
C ALA A 105 -11.10 -4.61 -20.18
N ILE A 106 -12.26 -4.05 -19.80
CA ILE A 106 -13.56 -4.69 -19.95
C ILE A 106 -14.16 -4.29 -21.31
N PRO A 107 -14.45 -5.25 -22.20
CA PRO A 107 -15.01 -4.95 -23.51
C PRO A 107 -16.48 -4.52 -23.39
N GLU A 108 -16.85 -3.48 -24.17
CA GLU A 108 -18.22 -2.96 -24.21
C GLU A 108 -19.14 -3.83 -25.09
N ASP A 109 -18.57 -4.48 -26.11
CA ASP A 109 -19.29 -5.30 -27.07
C ASP A 109 -19.36 -6.78 -26.66
N GLU A 110 -20.35 -7.49 -27.19
CA GLU A 110 -20.47 -8.94 -27.02
C GLU A 110 -19.38 -9.67 -27.80
N ILE A 111 -18.43 -10.27 -27.09
CA ILE A 111 -17.40 -11.12 -27.70
C ILE A 111 -17.84 -12.57 -27.54
N ALA A 112 -17.94 -13.28 -28.67
CA ALA A 112 -18.38 -14.67 -28.72
C ALA A 112 -19.80 -14.91 -28.15
N GLY A 113 -20.69 -13.91 -28.26
CA GLY A 113 -22.07 -13.99 -27.75
C GLY A 113 -22.20 -13.90 -26.22
N ILE A 114 -21.12 -13.51 -25.53
CA ILE A 114 -21.10 -13.30 -24.07
C ILE A 114 -20.96 -11.80 -23.80
N ASN A 115 -21.85 -11.26 -22.95
CA ASN A 115 -21.74 -9.90 -22.44
C ASN A 115 -20.82 -9.88 -21.21
N TRP A 116 -19.70 -9.17 -21.31
CA TRP A 116 -18.67 -9.10 -20.26
C TRP A 116 -18.87 -7.97 -19.25
N LYS A 117 -19.92 -7.15 -19.41
CA LYS A 117 -20.18 -5.95 -18.59
C LYS A 117 -20.38 -6.24 -17.10
N TRP A 118 -20.74 -7.47 -16.73
CA TRP A 118 -20.81 -7.86 -15.31
C TRP A 118 -19.45 -7.76 -14.59
N LEU A 119 -18.33 -7.76 -15.33
CA LEU A 119 -17.00 -7.53 -14.80
C LEU A 119 -16.78 -6.10 -14.27
N ASP A 120 -17.67 -5.15 -14.58
CA ASP A 120 -17.60 -3.78 -14.01
C ASP A 120 -17.66 -3.79 -12.47
N LEU A 121 -18.20 -4.86 -11.87
CA LEU A 121 -18.15 -5.09 -10.42
C LEU A 121 -16.73 -5.19 -9.85
N VAL A 122 -15.72 -5.42 -10.69
CA VAL A 122 -14.29 -5.45 -10.29
C VAL A 122 -13.71 -4.03 -10.20
N VAL A 123 -14.30 -3.03 -10.86
CA VAL A 123 -13.81 -1.65 -10.88
C VAL A 123 -13.78 -1.01 -9.47
N PRO A 124 -14.84 -1.07 -8.64
CA PRO A 124 -14.81 -0.57 -7.27
C PRO A 124 -13.73 -1.23 -6.40
N LEU A 125 -13.45 -2.52 -6.61
CA LEU A 125 -12.38 -3.24 -5.92
C LEU A 125 -11.01 -2.68 -6.32
N ALA A 126 -10.77 -2.47 -7.62
CA ALA A 126 -9.51 -1.92 -8.12
C ALA A 126 -9.24 -0.51 -7.56
N ILE A 127 -10.26 0.36 -7.57
CA ILE A 127 -10.22 1.69 -6.95
C ILE A 127 -9.85 1.59 -5.47
N THR A 128 -10.55 0.71 -4.75
CA THR A 128 -10.34 0.53 -3.31
C THR A 128 -8.94 0.03 -3.00
N LEU A 129 -8.41 -0.90 -3.80
CA LEU A 129 -7.04 -1.41 -3.65
C LEU A 129 -6.01 -0.31 -3.88
N GLY A 130 -6.24 0.58 -4.84
CA GLY A 130 -5.38 1.75 -5.07
C GLY A 130 -5.37 2.70 -3.87
N VAL A 131 -6.56 3.09 -3.39
CA VAL A 131 -6.73 3.94 -2.19
C VAL A 131 -6.07 3.30 -0.97
N TRP A 132 -6.36 2.03 -0.72
CA TRP A 132 -5.84 1.29 0.43
C TRP A 132 -4.32 1.14 0.38
N SER A 133 -3.74 0.89 -0.80
CA SER A 133 -2.29 0.75 -0.96
C SER A 133 -1.58 2.04 -0.57
N VAL A 134 -2.02 3.20 -1.09
CA VAL A 134 -1.42 4.50 -0.74
C VAL A 134 -1.62 4.83 0.73
N GLY A 135 -2.79 4.54 1.27
CA GLY A 135 -3.12 4.78 2.67
C GLY A 135 -2.31 3.98 3.69
N ASN A 136 -1.68 2.88 3.27
CA ASN A 136 -0.84 2.04 4.11
C ASN A 136 0.67 2.30 3.92
N ILE A 137 1.05 3.37 3.21
CA ILE A 137 2.45 3.76 3.03
C ILE A 137 3.05 4.28 4.34
N GLY A 138 4.23 3.76 4.68
CA GLY A 138 5.09 4.29 5.73
C GLY A 138 4.59 3.94 7.14
N ARG A 139 4.44 4.96 8.00
CA ARG A 139 4.10 4.83 9.43
C ARG A 139 2.60 4.88 9.73
N GLU A 140 1.76 4.81 8.70
CA GLU A 140 0.31 4.79 8.82
C GLU A 140 -0.22 3.45 8.31
N LYS A 141 -1.32 2.98 8.89
CA LYS A 141 -2.03 1.78 8.44
C LYS A 141 -3.54 1.99 8.54
N GLY A 142 -4.29 1.33 7.68
CA GLY A 142 -5.75 1.33 7.73
C GLY A 142 -6.37 0.09 7.10
N SER A 143 -7.60 -0.20 7.50
CA SER A 143 -8.41 -1.29 6.95
C SER A 143 -8.90 -0.97 5.54
N ILE A 144 -9.01 -2.00 4.69
CA ILE A 144 -9.62 -1.89 3.37
C ILE A 144 -11.15 -1.80 3.42
N TRP A 145 -11.79 -2.24 4.52
CA TRP A 145 -13.24 -2.40 4.59
C TRP A 145 -14.02 -1.09 4.42
N TRP A 146 -13.60 0.01 5.03
CA TRP A 146 -14.30 1.29 4.89
C TRP A 146 -14.30 1.82 3.44
N PRO A 147 -13.15 1.98 2.77
CA PRO A 147 -13.18 2.39 1.37
C PRO A 147 -13.89 1.38 0.47
N LEU A 148 -13.80 0.07 0.76
CA LEU A 148 -14.49 -0.96 0.00
C LEU A 148 -16.01 -0.82 0.06
N ILE A 149 -16.55 -0.72 1.27
CA ILE A 149 -17.99 -0.53 1.49
C ILE A 149 -18.44 0.76 0.79
N THR A 150 -17.70 1.85 0.95
CA THR A 150 -18.01 3.13 0.30
C THR A 150 -18.02 3.00 -1.22
N ALA A 151 -17.01 2.38 -1.84
CA ALA A 151 -16.95 2.21 -3.28
C ALA A 151 -18.13 1.39 -3.81
N TYR A 152 -18.42 0.24 -3.19
CA TYR A 152 -19.52 -0.63 -3.61
C TYR A 152 -20.91 -0.04 -3.32
N SER A 153 -21.07 0.76 -2.26
CA SER A 153 -22.32 1.49 -2.02
C SER A 153 -22.55 2.59 -3.07
N PHE A 154 -21.48 3.16 -3.64
CA PHE A 154 -21.57 4.19 -4.68
C PHE A 154 -21.64 3.62 -6.10
N TYR A 155 -21.23 2.36 -6.30
CA TYR A 155 -21.24 1.69 -7.60
C TYR A 155 -22.59 1.72 -8.33
N PRO A 156 -23.77 1.51 -7.69
CA PRO A 156 -25.05 1.63 -8.39
C PRO A 156 -25.28 3.01 -9.02
N LEU A 157 -24.82 4.09 -8.37
CA LEU A 157 -24.92 5.44 -8.93
C LEU A 157 -24.02 5.60 -10.15
N TYR A 158 -22.79 5.07 -10.09
CA TYR A 158 -21.90 5.01 -11.25
C TYR A 158 -22.51 4.19 -12.39
N TYR A 159 -23.14 3.05 -12.09
CA TYR A 159 -23.77 2.19 -13.09
C TYR A 159 -24.98 2.84 -13.77
N ILE A 160 -25.78 3.64 -13.04
CA ILE A 160 -26.98 4.30 -13.58
C ILE A 160 -26.63 5.57 -14.35
N TYR A 161 -25.82 6.45 -13.77
CA TYR A 161 -25.55 7.76 -14.34
C TYR A 161 -24.31 7.78 -15.24
N GLY A 162 -23.39 6.84 -15.05
CA GLY A 162 -22.13 6.78 -15.79
C GLY A 162 -21.24 8.00 -15.61
N GLY A 163 -20.18 8.06 -16.43
CA GLY A 163 -19.35 9.24 -16.61
C GLY A 163 -18.25 9.45 -15.57
N ASP A 164 -17.28 10.27 -15.97
CA ASP A 164 -16.07 10.57 -15.18
C ASP A 164 -16.39 11.18 -13.82
N PHE A 165 -17.44 12.00 -13.73
CA PHE A 165 -17.83 12.63 -12.48
C PHE A 165 -18.22 11.60 -11.41
N MET A 166 -19.05 10.61 -11.76
CA MET A 166 -19.46 9.56 -10.81
C MET A 166 -18.29 8.65 -10.45
N PHE A 167 -17.43 8.36 -11.43
CA PHE A 167 -16.22 7.58 -11.24
C PHE A 167 -15.26 8.26 -10.24
N VAL A 168 -14.96 9.54 -10.44
CA VAL A 168 -14.09 10.33 -9.55
C VAL A 168 -14.74 10.51 -8.17
N SER A 169 -16.06 10.72 -8.11
CA SER A 169 -16.79 10.84 -6.84
C SER A 169 -16.68 9.58 -6.00
N MET A 170 -16.83 8.40 -6.61
CA MET A 170 -16.65 7.11 -5.96
C MET A 170 -15.24 6.97 -5.37
N ILE A 171 -14.20 7.35 -6.13
CA ILE A 171 -12.80 7.32 -5.66
C ILE A 171 -12.60 8.30 -4.49
N PHE A 172 -13.08 9.53 -4.64
CA PHE A 172 -12.91 10.59 -3.65
C PHE A 172 -13.58 10.24 -2.32
N LEU A 173 -14.81 9.74 -2.36
CA LEU A 173 -15.54 9.28 -1.18
C LEU A 173 -14.85 8.08 -0.53
N SER A 174 -14.32 7.14 -1.31
CA SER A 174 -13.55 6.01 -0.79
C SER A 174 -12.27 6.48 -0.09
N ALA A 175 -11.53 7.41 -0.69
CA ALA A 175 -10.34 8.01 -0.08
C ALA A 175 -10.68 8.76 1.23
N LEU A 176 -11.78 9.50 1.26
CA LEU A 176 -12.27 10.18 2.46
C LEU A 176 -12.68 9.18 3.55
N ALA A 177 -13.34 8.08 3.19
CA ALA A 177 -13.74 7.03 4.12
C ALA A 177 -12.52 6.34 4.73
N PHE A 178 -11.47 6.08 3.93
CA PHE A 178 -10.21 5.56 4.45
C PHE A 178 -9.56 6.54 5.43
N ASP A 179 -9.41 7.81 5.05
CA ASP A 179 -8.75 8.82 5.87
C ASP A 179 -9.51 9.04 7.20
N SER A 180 -10.83 9.24 7.14
CA SER A 180 -11.63 9.56 8.31
C SER A 180 -11.84 8.39 9.29
N LYS A 181 -11.99 7.15 8.79
CA LYS A 181 -12.39 6.00 9.64
C LYS A 181 -11.32 4.93 9.80
N SER A 182 -10.41 4.76 8.85
CA SER A 182 -9.49 3.61 8.84
C SER A 182 -8.13 3.88 9.45
N LYS A 183 -7.67 5.14 9.49
CA LYS A 183 -6.28 5.48 9.86
C LYS A 183 -5.94 5.14 11.31
N LYS A 184 -4.80 4.45 11.47
CA LYS A 184 -4.13 4.15 12.72
C LYS A 184 -2.63 4.27 12.53
N TRP A 185 -1.90 4.61 13.58
CA TRP A 185 -0.45 4.58 13.56
C TRP A 185 0.06 3.14 13.38
N LYS A 186 1.06 2.96 12.52
CA LYS A 186 1.76 1.70 12.32
C LYS A 186 3.01 1.69 13.20
N PRO A 187 3.06 0.86 14.27
CA PRO A 187 4.27 0.70 15.05
C PRO A 187 5.37 0.09 14.18
N ARG A 188 6.62 0.43 14.45
CA ARG A 188 7.78 -0.13 13.75
C ARG A 188 7.79 -1.65 13.98
N GLN A 189 7.56 -2.42 12.92
CA GLN A 189 7.91 -3.84 12.92
C GLN A 189 9.41 -3.93 12.68
N ASP A 190 10.16 -4.33 13.71
CA ASP A 190 11.53 -4.77 13.52
C ASP A 190 11.51 -6.03 12.63
N GLN A 191 12.07 -5.95 11.42
CA GLN A 191 12.07 -7.06 10.46
C GLN A 191 12.65 -8.34 11.07
N LYS A 192 13.57 -8.22 12.03
CA LYS A 192 14.13 -9.36 12.79
C LYS A 192 13.05 -10.11 13.59
N LYS A 193 12.07 -9.41 14.16
CA LYS A 193 10.98 -10.03 14.94
C LYS A 193 10.06 -10.86 14.05
N ARG A 194 9.77 -10.42 12.82
CA ARG A 194 8.99 -11.21 11.84
C ARG A 194 9.74 -12.46 11.40
N PHE A 195 11.03 -12.33 11.07
CA PHE A 195 11.83 -13.48 10.62
C PHE A 195 12.05 -14.50 11.74
N ILE A 196 12.33 -14.04 12.97
CA ILE A 196 12.46 -14.92 14.15
C ILE A 196 11.11 -15.58 14.50
N GLN A 197 10.00 -14.84 14.46
CA GLN A 197 8.68 -15.44 14.70
C GLN A 197 8.30 -16.45 13.61
N ALA A 198 8.53 -16.15 12.34
CA ALA A 198 8.28 -17.07 11.23
C ALA A 198 9.17 -18.32 11.30
N SER A 199 10.45 -18.15 11.62
CA SER A 199 11.40 -19.24 11.87
C SER A 199 10.98 -20.11 13.05
N ASN A 200 10.54 -19.50 14.16
CA ASN A 200 10.09 -20.22 15.35
C ASN A 200 8.78 -20.99 15.10
N TYR A 201 7.86 -20.43 14.29
CA TYR A 201 6.65 -21.13 13.87
C TYR A 201 6.99 -22.32 12.97
N SER A 202 7.89 -22.13 12.00
CA SER A 202 8.35 -23.22 11.13
C SER A 202 9.01 -24.34 11.94
N TYR A 203 9.94 -24.02 12.85
CA TYR A 203 10.58 -25.02 13.72
C TYR A 203 9.57 -25.78 14.59
N LYS A 204 8.57 -25.08 15.17
CA LYS A 204 7.51 -25.73 15.95
C LYS A 204 6.66 -26.67 15.09
N LEU A 205 6.32 -26.28 13.87
CA LEU A 205 5.56 -27.12 12.94
C LEU A 205 6.35 -28.38 12.56
N TRP A 206 7.61 -28.23 12.15
CA TRP A 206 8.49 -29.35 11.78
C TRP A 206 8.76 -30.29 12.95
N SER A 207 9.00 -29.76 14.15
CA SER A 207 9.21 -30.59 15.35
C SER A 207 7.94 -31.32 15.81
N SER A 208 6.75 -30.78 15.50
CA SER A 208 5.49 -31.49 15.74
C SER A 208 5.30 -32.64 14.75
N ILE A 209 5.53 -32.38 13.45
CA ILE A 209 5.44 -33.40 12.39
C ILE A 209 6.43 -34.54 12.66
N LEU A 210 7.68 -34.22 13.03
CA LEU A 210 8.70 -35.21 13.32
C LEU A 210 8.32 -36.12 14.51
N ARG A 211 7.74 -35.56 15.58
CA ARG A 211 7.25 -36.34 16.73
C ARG A 211 6.10 -37.27 16.35
N SER A 212 5.16 -36.79 15.54
CA SER A 212 4.05 -37.60 15.05
C SER A 212 4.52 -38.75 14.16
N LEU A 213 5.52 -38.51 13.30
CA LEU A 213 6.12 -39.56 12.48
C LEU A 213 6.89 -40.59 13.32
N VAL A 214 7.68 -40.17 14.31
CA VAL A 214 8.38 -41.10 15.21
C VAL A 214 7.41 -41.97 16.00
N GLN A 215 6.26 -41.43 16.43
CA GLN A 215 5.21 -42.22 17.10
C GLN A 215 4.55 -43.25 16.17
N LEU A 216 4.43 -42.96 14.87
CA LEU A 216 3.89 -43.87 13.86
C LEU A 216 4.83 -45.03 13.51
N PHE A 217 6.15 -44.86 13.67
CA PHE A 217 7.16 -45.89 13.38
C PHE A 217 7.58 -46.71 14.62
N LEU A 218 7.10 -46.36 15.82
CA LEU A 218 7.36 -47.08 17.07
C LEU A 218 6.24 -48.06 17.47
N PHE A 219 5.29 -48.30 16.56
CA PHE A 219 4.29 -49.38 16.60
C PHE A 219 4.47 -50.26 15.36
#